data_AF-A0A3N4M7G9-F1
#
_entry.id   AF-A0A3N4M7G9-F1
#
_cell.length_a   1.000
_cell.length_b   1.000
_cell.length_c   1.000
_cell.angle_alpha   90.00
_cell.angle_beta   90.00
_cell.angle_gamma   90.00
#
_symmetry.space_group_name_H-M   'P 1'
#
loop_
_entity.id
_entity.type
_entity.pdbx_description
1 polymer ?
#
loop_
_entity_poly.entity_id
_entity_poly.type
_entity_poly.pdbx_seq_one_letter_code
_entity_poly.pdbx_strand_id
1 'polypeptide(L)'
;MTSSELSKVYDTLMCGPGMNDPVKLNYQPTRRFVLLLSQVIEQAVRRDKQDGETLLAYIPGEAEQLLEFSNDWLEKAGMKALAEKLKVLHK
;
A
#
# COMPACT_ATOMS: atom_id res chain seq x y z
N MET A 1 9.79 0.16 23.76
CA MET A 1 9.81 -0.89 22.72
C MET A 1 10.92 -0.57 21.76
N THR A 2 11.78 -1.54 21.49
CA THR A 2 12.78 -1.48 20.41
C THR A 2 12.13 -1.86 19.08
N SER A 3 12.72 -1.45 17.94
CA SER A 3 12.26 -1.82 16.59
C SER A 3 12.10 -3.35 16.44
N SER A 4 13.01 -4.13 17.02
CA SER A 4 12.95 -5.61 17.00
C SER A 4 11.79 -6.19 17.81
N GLU A 5 11.36 -5.55 18.91
CA GLU A 5 10.17 -5.97 19.66
C GLU A 5 8.90 -5.67 18.88
N LEU A 6 8.85 -4.53 18.19
CA LEU A 6 7.71 -4.13 17.37
C LEU A 6 7.53 -5.05 16.16
N SER A 7 8.62 -5.42 15.47
CA SER A 7 8.59 -6.40 14.38
C SER A 7 7.95 -7.71 14.80
N LYS A 8 8.37 -8.27 15.95
CA LYS A 8 7.83 -9.53 16.48
C LYS A 8 6.34 -9.46 16.79
N VAL A 9 5.87 -8.32 17.30
CA VAL A 9 4.44 -8.10 17.56
C VAL A 9 3.66 -8.09 16.25
N TYR A 10 4.14 -7.36 15.24
CA TYR A 10 3.50 -7.33 13.93
C TYR A 10 3.49 -8.71 13.26
N ASP A 11 4.61 -9.41 13.24
CA ASP A 11 4.70 -10.78 12.71
C ASP A 11 3.69 -11.71 13.40
N THR A 12 3.57 -11.61 14.72
CA THR A 12 2.66 -12.47 15.49
C THR A 12 1.20 -12.16 15.16
N LEU A 13 0.84 -10.87 15.05
CA LEU A 13 -0.52 -10.47 14.70
C LEU A 13 -0.89 -10.87 13.26
N MET A 14 0.05 -10.72 12.32
CA MET A 14 -0.16 -11.06 10.91
C MET A 14 -0.13 -12.57 10.65
N CYS A 15 0.52 -13.37 11.51
CA CYS A 15 0.46 -14.84 11.46
C CYS A 15 -0.79 -15.45 12.13
N GLY A 16 -1.75 -14.62 12.56
CA GLY A 16 -2.98 -15.10 13.18
C GLY A 16 -3.82 -15.98 12.24
N PRO A 17 -4.60 -16.93 12.77
CA PRO A 17 -5.51 -17.73 11.95
C PRO A 17 -6.52 -16.84 11.23
N GLY A 18 -6.70 -17.07 9.93
CA GLY A 18 -7.64 -16.33 9.08
C GLY A 18 -7.10 -15.02 8.49
N MET A 19 -5.85 -14.62 8.79
CA MET A 19 -5.25 -13.39 8.22
C MET A 19 -5.01 -13.46 6.71
N ASN A 20 -4.91 -14.66 6.14
CA ASN A 20 -4.79 -14.90 4.70
C ASN A 20 -6.13 -15.30 4.06
N ASP A 21 -7.23 -15.28 4.81
CA ASP A 21 -8.54 -15.67 4.26
C ASP A 21 -9.05 -14.58 3.31
N PRO A 22 -9.55 -14.95 2.11
CA PRO A 22 -10.02 -13.97 1.15
C PRO A 22 -11.31 -13.28 1.65
N VAL A 23 -11.30 -11.95 1.66
CA VAL A 23 -12.47 -11.14 2.03
C VAL A 23 -13.14 -10.55 0.79
N LYS A 24 -14.47 -10.66 0.69
CA LYS A 24 -15.24 -10.04 -0.40
C LYS A 24 -15.40 -8.53 -0.16
N LEU A 25 -14.68 -7.72 -0.93
CA LEU A 25 -14.81 -6.26 -0.91
C LEU A 25 -15.83 -5.79 -1.98
N ASN A 26 -17.07 -5.51 -1.56
CA ASN A 26 -18.06 -4.87 -2.44
C ASN A 26 -18.03 -3.35 -2.23
N TYR A 27 -17.09 -2.68 -2.89
CA TYR A 27 -16.92 -1.23 -2.81
C TYR A 27 -16.70 -0.65 -4.21
N GLN A 28 -17.36 0.47 -4.49
CA GLN A 28 -17.25 1.19 -5.76
C GLN A 28 -16.66 2.59 -5.51
N PRO A 29 -15.32 2.72 -5.50
CA PRO A 29 -14.67 4.00 -5.25
C PRO A 29 -14.92 4.99 -6.40
N THR A 30 -14.89 6.28 -6.08
CA THR A 30 -14.81 7.31 -7.12
C THR A 30 -13.41 7.35 -7.74
N ARG A 31 -13.30 7.82 -9.00
CA ARG A 31 -11.99 8.01 -9.66
C ARG A 31 -11.03 8.88 -8.84
N ARG A 32 -11.56 9.92 -8.17
CA ARG A 32 -10.78 10.78 -7.27
C ARG A 32 -10.21 9.99 -6.10
N PHE A 33 -11.02 9.13 -5.49
CA PHE A 33 -10.59 8.30 -4.37
C PHE A 33 -9.48 7.32 -4.79
N VAL A 34 -9.66 6.63 -5.92
CA VAL A 34 -8.64 5.72 -6.47
C VAL A 34 -7.32 6.44 -6.69
N LEU A 35 -7.36 7.63 -7.32
CA LEU A 35 -6.17 8.43 -7.60
C LEU A 35 -5.45 8.90 -6.33
N LEU A 36 -6.20 9.34 -5.32
CA LEU A 36 -5.62 9.75 -4.04
C LEU A 36 -5.01 8.56 -3.30
N LEU A 37 -5.74 7.44 -3.25
CA LEU A 37 -5.27 6.22 -2.60
C LEU A 37 -3.96 5.72 -3.22
N SER A 38 -3.86 5.72 -4.55
CA SER A 38 -2.63 5.30 -5.23
C SER A 38 -1.44 6.17 -4.88
N GLN A 39 -1.64 7.49 -4.73
CA GLN A 39 -0.57 8.42 -4.36
C GLN A 39 -0.11 8.20 -2.91
N VAL A 40 -1.05 7.95 -1.99
CA VAL A 40 -0.74 7.69 -0.58
C VAL A 40 0.06 6.39 -0.44
N ILE A 41 -0.36 5.32 -1.12
CA ILE A 41 0.36 4.03 -1.12
C ILE A 41 1.78 4.21 -1.66
N GLU A 42 1.94 4.87 -2.81
CA GLU A 42 3.27 5.09 -3.38
C GLU A 42 4.17 5.92 -2.46
N GLN A 43 3.64 6.95 -1.79
CA GLN A 43 4.41 7.75 -0.83
C GLN A 43 4.82 6.94 0.39
N ALA A 44 3.91 6.11 0.94
CA ALA A 44 4.21 5.26 2.08
C ALA A 44 5.32 4.26 1.75
N VAL A 45 5.24 3.59 0.60
CA VAL A 45 6.26 2.63 0.16
C VAL A 45 7.59 3.31 -0.16
N ARG A 46 7.58 4.54 -0.70
CA ARG A 46 8.82 5.31 -0.92
C ARG A 46 9.50 5.71 0.38
N ARG A 47 8.73 6.19 1.38
CA ARG A 47 9.26 6.56 2.70
C ARG A 47 9.85 5.35 3.42
N ASP A 48 9.20 4.19 3.29
CA ASP A 48 9.74 2.95 3.85
C ASP A 48 11.14 2.63 3.34
N LYS A 49 11.34 2.74 2.02
CA LYS A 49 12.64 2.53 1.38
C LYS A 49 13.71 3.55 1.76
N GLN A 50 13.32 4.72 2.29
CA GLN A 50 14.24 5.80 2.65
C GLN A 50 14.59 5.80 4.13
N ASP A 51 13.58 5.68 4.99
CA ASP A 51 13.71 5.94 6.42
C ASP A 51 13.62 4.66 7.28
N GLY A 52 13.06 3.56 6.75
CA GLY A 52 12.96 2.27 7.46
C GLY A 52 12.11 2.29 8.75
N GLU A 53 11.43 3.40 9.07
CA GLU A 53 10.64 3.59 10.29
C GLU A 53 9.12 3.45 10.07
N THR A 54 8.69 2.85 8.96
CA THR A 54 7.25 2.71 8.66
C THR A 54 6.72 1.33 9.02
N LEU A 55 5.38 1.18 9.05
CA LEU A 55 4.72 -0.12 9.20
C LEU A 55 5.22 -1.16 8.19
N LEU A 56 5.56 -0.72 6.98
CA LEU A 56 5.99 -1.59 5.89
C LEU A 56 7.37 -2.22 6.12
N ALA A 57 8.24 -1.56 6.90
CA ALA A 57 9.55 -2.09 7.29
C ALA A 57 9.44 -3.38 8.12
N TYR A 58 8.31 -3.56 8.80
CA TYR A 58 8.01 -4.73 9.62
C TYR A 58 7.25 -5.82 8.86
N ILE A 59 6.84 -5.59 7.62
CA ILE A 59 6.05 -6.54 6.82
C ILE A 59 6.59 -6.60 5.37
N PRO A 60 7.82 -7.14 5.19
CA PRO A 60 8.45 -7.19 3.87
C PRO A 60 7.65 -8.09 2.91
N GLY A 61 7.28 -7.55 1.74
CA GLY A 61 6.50 -8.25 0.70
C GLY A 61 5.07 -7.74 0.54
N GLU A 62 4.46 -7.12 1.56
CA GLU A 62 3.15 -6.49 1.42
C GLU A 62 3.23 -5.12 0.73
N ALA A 63 4.38 -4.45 0.81
CA ALA A 63 4.62 -3.20 0.09
C ALA A 63 4.46 -3.39 -1.44
N GLU A 64 5.00 -4.48 -2.00
CA GLU A 64 4.82 -4.85 -3.40
C GLU A 64 3.36 -5.16 -3.73
N GLN A 65 2.68 -5.95 -2.90
CA GLN A 65 1.26 -6.28 -3.09
C GLN A 65 0.36 -5.03 -3.07
N LEU A 66 0.65 -4.07 -2.19
CA LEU A 66 -0.06 -2.78 -2.13
C LEU A 66 0.18 -1.94 -3.39
N LEU A 67 1.39 -1.96 -3.96
CA LEU A 67 1.69 -1.28 -5.22
C LEU A 67 0.96 -1.94 -6.40
N GLU A 68 0.94 -3.27 -6.46
CA GLU A 68 0.20 -4.02 -7.48
C GLU A 68 -1.30 -3.72 -7.38
N PHE A 69 -1.88 -3.79 -6.18
CA PHE A 69 -3.28 -3.45 -5.92
C PHE A 69 -3.62 -2.02 -6.36
N SER A 70 -2.76 -1.06 -6.03
CA SER A 70 -2.91 0.34 -6.44
C SER A 70 -2.93 0.50 -7.97
N ASN A 71 -2.01 -0.18 -8.67
CA ASN A 71 -1.94 -0.16 -10.13
C ASN A 71 -3.18 -0.78 -10.79
N ASP A 72 -3.65 -1.92 -10.27
CA ASP A 72 -4.86 -2.58 -10.74
C ASP A 72 -6.09 -1.69 -10.61
N TRP A 73 -6.20 -0.96 -9.51
CA TRP A 73 -7.32 -0.05 -9.28
C TRP A 73 -7.26 1.18 -10.19
N LEU A 74 -6.07 1.74 -10.42
CA LEU A 74 -5.86 2.80 -11.39
C LEU A 74 -6.24 2.36 -12.81
N GLU A 75 -5.91 1.14 -13.18
CA GLU A 75 -6.25 0.56 -14.47
C GLU A 75 -7.77 0.36 -14.62
N LYS A 76 -8.41 -0.27 -13.63
CA LYS A 76 -9.87 -0.45 -13.57
C LYS A 76 -10.63 0.89 -13.58
N ALA A 77 -10.08 1.93 -12.98
CA ALA A 77 -10.68 3.26 -12.95
C ALA A 77 -10.41 4.11 -14.22
N GLY A 78 -9.53 3.65 -15.11
CA GLY A 78 -9.09 4.41 -16.30
C GLY A 78 -8.22 5.62 -15.96
N MET A 79 -7.54 5.60 -14.80
CA MET A 79 -6.82 6.74 -14.24
C MET A 79 -5.29 6.63 -14.37
N LYS A 80 -4.77 5.51 -14.86
CA LYS A 80 -3.33 5.22 -14.96
C LYS A 80 -2.54 6.33 -15.67
N ALA A 81 -3.00 6.77 -16.85
CA ALA A 81 -2.33 7.82 -17.61
C ALA A 81 -2.32 9.18 -16.89
N LEU A 82 -3.38 9.51 -16.15
CA LEU A 82 -3.43 10.76 -15.37
C LEU A 82 -2.50 10.68 -14.15
N ALA A 83 -2.48 9.54 -13.46
CA ALA A 83 -1.59 9.32 -12.32
C ALA A 83 -0.12 9.52 -12.72
N GLU A 84 0.31 8.96 -13.86
CA GLU A 84 1.67 9.15 -14.37
C GLU A 84 2.00 10.61 -14.71
N LYS A 85 1.06 11.33 -15.35
CA LYS A 85 1.25 12.77 -15.63
C LYS A 85 1.41 13.59 -14.35
N LEU A 86 0.64 13.28 -13.31
CA LEU A 86 0.73 13.97 -12.01
C LEU A 86 2.05 13.68 -11.29
N LYS A 87 2.63 12.49 -11.46
CA LYS A 87 3.97 12.18 -10.91
C LYS A 87 5.06 13.05 -11.52
N VAL A 88 4.93 13.39 -12.80
CA VAL A 88 5.88 14.29 -13.49
C VAL A 88 5.73 15.73 -13.00
N LEU A 89 4.51 16.17 -12.68
CA LEU A 89 4.22 17.53 -12.22
C LEU A 89 4.67 17.82 -10.78
N HIS A 90 4.70 16.80 -9.92
CA HIS A 90 5.10 16.93 -8.51
C HIS A 90 6.56 16.53 -8.25
N LYS A 91 7.38 16.43 -9.31
CA LYS A 91 8.79 16.04 -9.21
C LYS A 91 9.71 17.26 -9.17
#